data_AF-A0A2M8NF72-F1
#
_entry.id   AF-A0A2M8NF72-F1
#
_cell.length_a   1.000
_cell.length_b   1.000
_cell.length_c   1.000
_cell.angle_alpha   90.00
_cell.angle_beta   90.00
_cell.angle_gamma   90.00
#
_symmetry.space_group_name_H-M   'P 1'
#
loop_
_entity.id
_entity.type
_entity.pdbx_description
1 polymer ?
#
loop_
_entity_poly.entity_id
_entity_poly.type
_entity_poly.pdbx_seq_one_letter_code
_entity_poly.pdbx_strand_id
1 'polypeptide(L)'
;ARQERANTFWLAHRYPSNKKGDEGTEVTLSLVDLSGRPVHPDTDTLNVRVLSTNRDLPARLPFGNELGDFELEGGATIRRIVALSKPTDPQRPPMGKQAFWRLISHLSLNHLSLVSEGREALQEILKLYNFSSQSYIAKQIDGIV
;
A
#
# COMPACT_ATOMS: atom_id res chain seq x y z
N ALA A 1 -16.97 -8.12 -42.15
CA ALA A 1 -17.52 -8.39 -40.81
C ALA A 1 -16.60 -7.74 -39.79
N ARG A 2 -17.08 -6.72 -39.07
CA ARG A 2 -16.32 -6.03 -38.03
C ARG A 2 -16.26 -7.00 -36.85
N GLN A 3 -15.12 -7.63 -36.64
CA GLN A 3 -14.89 -8.51 -35.50
C GLN A 3 -15.06 -7.65 -34.25
N GLU A 4 -16.20 -7.80 -33.57
CA GLU A 4 -16.41 -7.22 -32.25
C GLU A 4 -15.29 -7.76 -31.37
N ARG A 5 -14.28 -6.92 -31.08
CA ARG A 5 -13.32 -7.23 -30.04
C ARG A 5 -14.14 -7.38 -28.78
N ALA A 6 -14.29 -8.62 -28.30
CA ALA A 6 -14.75 -8.86 -26.94
C ALA A 6 -13.76 -8.12 -26.05
N ASN A 7 -14.16 -6.96 -25.54
CA ASN A 7 -13.28 -6.12 -24.75
C ASN A 7 -13.04 -6.84 -23.43
N THR A 8 -11.89 -7.51 -23.35
CA THR A 8 -11.41 -8.15 -22.13
C THR A 8 -10.69 -7.10 -21.31
N PHE A 9 -11.13 -6.93 -20.07
CA PHE A 9 -10.51 -6.08 -19.06
C PHE A 9 -9.90 -6.98 -17.99
N TRP A 10 -9.26 -6.35 -17.02
CA TRP A 10 -8.72 -7.03 -15.87
C TRP A 10 -9.05 -6.29 -14.58
N LEU A 11 -9.21 -7.05 -13.51
CA LEU A 11 -9.36 -6.55 -12.15
C LEU A 11 -8.27 -7.18 -11.29
N ALA A 12 -7.61 -6.36 -10.48
CA ALA A 12 -6.67 -6.83 -9.48
C ALA A 12 -7.36 -6.82 -8.10
N HIS A 13 -7.25 -7.92 -7.37
CA HIS A 13 -7.73 -8.01 -6.00
C HIS A 13 -6.56 -8.26 -5.06
N ARG A 14 -6.46 -7.48 -3.99
CA ARG A 14 -5.43 -7.62 -2.96
C ARG A 14 -6.04 -8.16 -1.68
N TYR A 15 -5.42 -9.16 -1.09
CA TYR A 15 -5.85 -9.75 0.19
C TYR A 15 -4.65 -10.06 1.09
N PRO A 16 -4.86 -10.21 2.41
CA PRO A 16 -3.80 -10.62 3.32
C PRO A 16 -3.15 -11.95 2.90
N SER A 17 -1.86 -12.11 3.17
CA SER A 17 -1.19 -13.38 2.91
C SER A 17 -1.77 -14.51 3.76
N ASN A 18 -1.89 -15.69 3.16
CA ASN A 18 -2.29 -16.92 3.84
C ASN A 18 -1.11 -17.68 4.45
N LYS A 19 0.13 -17.19 4.26
CA LYS A 19 1.33 -17.86 4.76
C LYS A 19 1.53 -17.56 6.25
N LYS A 20 1.77 -18.61 7.04
CA LYS A 20 2.02 -18.48 8.49
C LYS A 20 3.25 -17.61 8.74
N GLY A 21 3.08 -16.60 9.61
CA GLY A 21 4.16 -15.68 10.00
C GLY A 21 4.50 -14.62 8.94
N ASP A 22 3.66 -14.48 7.92
CA ASP A 22 3.82 -13.49 6.87
C ASP A 22 2.60 -12.56 6.87
N GLU A 23 2.85 -11.35 7.32
CA GLU A 23 1.84 -10.29 7.43
C GLU A 23 1.70 -9.49 6.12
N GLY A 24 2.33 -9.93 5.03
CA GLY A 24 2.25 -9.31 3.72
C GLY A 24 0.87 -9.44 3.04
N THR A 25 0.82 -9.11 1.76
CA THR A 25 -0.39 -9.23 0.94
C THR A 25 -0.11 -9.95 -0.36
N GLU A 26 -1.15 -10.60 -0.88
CA GLU A 26 -1.17 -11.26 -2.18
C GLU A 26 -2.05 -10.46 -3.15
N VAL A 27 -1.75 -10.55 -4.44
CA VAL A 27 -2.55 -9.95 -5.51
C VAL A 27 -2.94 -11.02 -6.50
N THR A 28 -4.23 -11.12 -6.80
CA THR A 28 -4.76 -11.93 -7.91
C THR A 28 -5.26 -11.03 -9.02
N LEU A 29 -5.17 -11.53 -10.25
CA LEU A 29 -5.68 -10.89 -11.45
C LEU A 29 -6.81 -11.73 -12.03
N SER A 30 -7.95 -11.10 -12.30
CA SER A 30 -9.10 -11.73 -12.95
C SER A 30 -9.37 -11.03 -14.28
N LEU A 31 -9.57 -11.79 -15.35
CA LEU A 31 -9.98 -11.27 -16.64
C LEU A 31 -11.51 -11.20 -16.69
N VAL A 32 -12.06 -10.04 -17.08
CA VAL A 32 -13.51 -9.78 -17.03
C VAL A 32 -14.00 -9.03 -18.26
N ASP A 33 -15.31 -9.10 -18.53
CA ASP A 33 -15.99 -8.21 -19.48
C ASP A 33 -16.42 -6.87 -18.84
N LEU A 34 -17.07 -6.00 -19.61
CA LEU A 34 -17.62 -4.72 -19.11
C LEU A 34 -18.68 -4.88 -18.01
N SER A 35 -19.32 -6.05 -17.91
CA SER A 35 -20.29 -6.35 -16.85
C SER A 35 -19.64 -6.92 -15.59
N GLY A 36 -18.30 -7.07 -15.58
CA GLY A 36 -17.54 -7.63 -14.47
C GLY A 36 -17.61 -9.15 -14.37
N ARG A 37 -18.12 -9.84 -15.40
CA ARG A 37 -18.18 -11.30 -15.41
C ARG A 37 -16.83 -11.87 -15.85
N PRO A 38 -16.34 -12.97 -15.24
CA PRO A 38 -15.12 -13.62 -15.68
C PRO A 38 -15.21 -14.01 -17.16
N VAL A 39 -14.11 -13.78 -17.89
CA VAL A 39 -13.99 -14.20 -19.29
C VAL A 39 -12.70 -14.99 -19.52
N HIS A 40 -12.75 -15.87 -20.51
CA HIS A 40 -11.62 -16.67 -20.96
C HIS A 40 -11.30 -16.29 -22.41
N PRO A 41 -10.43 -15.28 -22.63
CA PRO A 41 -10.00 -14.94 -23.98
C PRO A 41 -9.24 -16.12 -24.61
N ASP A 42 -9.32 -16.23 -25.93
CA ASP A 42 -8.60 -17.24 -26.73
C ASP A 42 -7.10 -16.88 -26.83
N THR A 43 -6.42 -16.93 -25.68
CA THR A 43 -4.98 -16.70 -25.52
C THR A 43 -4.47 -17.53 -24.36
N ASP A 44 -3.32 -18.16 -24.57
CA ASP A 44 -2.66 -19.00 -23.55
C ASP A 44 -1.63 -18.22 -22.73
N THR A 45 -1.31 -16.99 -23.14
CA THR A 45 -0.25 -16.18 -22.52
C THR A 45 -0.74 -14.78 -22.17
N LEU A 46 -0.35 -14.31 -20.99
CA LEU A 46 -0.55 -12.95 -20.53
C LEU A 46 0.80 -12.31 -20.22
N ASN A 47 1.12 -11.19 -20.86
CA ASN A 47 2.27 -10.37 -20.47
C ASN A 47 1.85 -9.37 -19.39
N VAL A 48 2.42 -9.50 -18.19
CA VAL A 48 2.12 -8.62 -17.06
C VAL A 48 3.38 -7.88 -16.66
N ARG A 49 3.28 -6.55 -16.58
CA ARG A 49 4.31 -5.71 -15.97
C ARG A 49 3.86 -5.38 -14.55
N VAL A 50 4.69 -5.73 -13.57
CA VAL A 50 4.41 -5.48 -12.16
C VAL A 50 5.51 -4.63 -11.55
N LEU A 51 5.12 -3.77 -10.61
CA LEU A 51 6.05 -3.16 -9.66
C LEU A 51 5.91 -3.91 -8.34
N SER A 52 7.02 -4.43 -7.82
CA SER A 52 7.04 -5.28 -6.64
C SER A 52 8.08 -4.78 -5.63
N THR A 53 7.85 -5.10 -4.35
CA THR A 53 8.78 -4.79 -3.26
C THR A 53 9.12 -6.06 -2.49
N ASN A 54 10.22 -6.04 -1.74
CA ASN A 54 10.71 -7.20 -0.99
C ASN A 54 10.11 -7.34 0.42
N ARG A 55 8.84 -6.93 0.61
CA ARG A 55 8.11 -6.99 1.89
C ARG A 55 8.96 -6.47 3.06
N ASP A 56 9.19 -7.30 4.07
CA ASP A 56 9.90 -6.97 5.30
C ASP A 56 11.43 -7.06 5.16
N LEU A 57 11.94 -7.54 4.03
CA LEU A 57 13.38 -7.75 3.83
C LEU A 57 14.20 -6.45 3.97
N PRO A 58 13.81 -5.29 3.38
CA PRO A 58 14.62 -4.07 3.48
C PRO A 58 14.89 -3.64 4.93
N ALA A 59 13.89 -3.78 5.82
CA ALA A 59 14.03 -3.45 7.24
C ALA A 59 14.94 -4.41 8.03
N ARG A 60 15.23 -5.59 7.45
CA ARG A 60 16.10 -6.63 8.04
C ARG A 60 17.52 -6.61 7.47
N LEU A 61 17.78 -5.80 6.44
CA LEU A 61 19.12 -5.70 5.88
C LEU A 61 20.08 -5.07 6.89
N PRO A 62 21.33 -5.56 6.97
CA PRO A 62 22.38 -4.85 7.69
C PRO A 62 22.62 -3.49 7.02
N PHE A 63 22.99 -2.49 7.82
CA PHE A 63 23.28 -1.14 7.34
C PHE A 63 24.47 -0.57 8.13
N GLY A 64 25.17 0.41 7.54
CA GLY A 64 26.32 1.05 8.15
C GLY A 64 27.64 0.30 7.92
N ASN A 65 27.75 -0.47 6.85
CA ASN A 65 29.02 -1.12 6.49
C ASN A 65 30.05 -0.07 6.04
N GLU A 66 31.27 -0.16 6.56
CA GLU A 66 32.36 0.75 6.21
C GLU A 66 32.70 0.75 4.70
N LEU A 67 32.54 -0.42 4.06
CA LEU A 67 32.78 -0.61 2.63
C LEU A 67 31.63 -0.13 1.73
N GLY A 68 30.47 0.19 2.31
CA GLY A 68 29.24 0.54 1.58
C GLY A 68 28.12 -0.47 1.81
N ASP A 69 26.89 0.02 1.75
CA ASP A 69 25.65 -0.75 1.91
C ASP A 69 24.98 -1.11 0.57
N PHE A 70 25.32 -0.40 -0.52
CA PHE A 70 24.72 -0.61 -1.83
C PHE A 70 25.72 -0.46 -2.97
N GLU A 71 25.38 -1.09 -4.11
CA GLU A 71 26.10 -0.98 -5.38
C GLU A 71 25.23 -0.25 -6.41
N LEU A 72 25.87 0.54 -7.28
CA LEU A 72 25.17 1.21 -8.37
C LEU A 72 25.17 0.32 -9.62
N GLU A 73 23.99 0.11 -10.20
CA GLU A 73 23.86 -0.54 -11.49
C GLU A 73 24.30 0.42 -12.62
N GLY A 74 25.13 -0.05 -13.57
CA GLY A 74 25.52 0.74 -14.75
C GLY A 74 26.86 1.48 -14.68
N GLY A 75 27.67 1.26 -13.64
CA GLY A 75 29.11 1.57 -13.66
C GLY A 75 29.45 3.07 -13.68
N ALA A 76 29.21 3.76 -12.57
CA ALA A 76 29.81 5.07 -12.30
C ALA A 76 30.93 4.94 -11.25
N THR A 77 31.93 5.81 -11.30
CA THR A 77 33.02 5.83 -10.29
C THR A 77 32.52 6.44 -8.98
N ILE A 78 31.90 5.61 -8.15
CA ILE A 78 31.44 5.96 -6.80
C ILE A 78 32.34 5.26 -5.77
N ARG A 79 32.79 6.00 -4.74
CA ARG A 79 33.66 5.45 -3.70
C ARG A 79 32.93 4.45 -2.79
N ARG A 80 31.71 4.79 -2.34
CA ARG A 80 30.79 3.93 -1.60
C ARG A 80 29.39 4.56 -1.54
N ILE A 81 28.36 3.73 -1.40
CA ILE A 81 26.99 4.16 -1.13
C ILE A 81 26.63 3.63 0.26
N VAL A 82 26.18 4.49 1.16
CA VAL A 82 25.87 4.13 2.56
C VAL A 82 24.47 4.59 2.93
N ALA A 83 23.77 3.79 3.73
CA ALA A 83 22.51 4.17 4.34
C ALA A 83 22.78 5.08 5.54
N LEU A 84 22.19 6.28 5.56
CA LEU A 84 22.31 7.21 6.69
C LEU A 84 21.48 6.79 7.91
N SER A 85 20.45 5.99 7.67
CA SER A 85 19.55 5.45 8.69
C SER A 85 19.10 4.05 8.30
N LYS A 86 18.69 3.28 9.30
CA LYS A 86 18.08 1.96 9.08
C LYS A 86 16.82 2.11 8.21
N PRO A 87 16.63 1.28 7.18
CA PRO A 87 15.36 1.21 6.48
C PRO A 87 14.20 0.94 7.46
N THR A 88 13.12 1.68 7.32
CA THR A 88 11.95 1.57 8.20
C THR A 88 11.19 0.28 7.96
N ASP A 89 10.49 -0.21 8.98
CA ASP A 89 9.54 -1.31 8.82
C ASP A 89 8.43 -0.92 7.83
N PRO A 90 7.99 -1.85 6.95
CA PRO A 90 6.94 -1.56 5.99
C PRO A 90 5.62 -1.25 6.72
N GLN A 91 4.99 -0.14 6.34
CA GLN A 91 3.69 0.25 6.86
C GLN A 91 2.58 -0.41 6.05
N ARG A 92 1.72 -1.17 6.73
CA ARG A 92 0.62 -1.90 6.10
C ARG A 92 -0.71 -1.25 6.48
N PRO A 93 -1.42 -0.60 5.53
CA PRO A 93 -2.71 -0.01 5.84
C PRO A 93 -3.72 -1.11 6.18
N PRO A 94 -4.69 -0.82 7.07
CA PRO A 94 -5.72 -1.78 7.42
C PRO A 94 -6.53 -2.16 6.18
N MET A 95 -6.62 -3.47 5.93
CA MET A 95 -7.42 -4.01 4.83
C MET A 95 -8.83 -4.33 5.35
N GLY A 96 -9.86 -3.72 4.76
CA GLY A 96 -11.24 -4.07 5.09
C GLY A 96 -12.24 -2.95 4.89
N LYS A 97 -13.52 -3.33 4.82
CA LYS A 97 -14.63 -2.42 4.55
C LYS A 97 -14.71 -1.27 5.56
N GLN A 98 -14.39 -1.51 6.83
CA GLN A 98 -14.47 -0.50 7.88
C GLN A 98 -13.48 0.66 7.65
N ALA A 99 -12.24 0.36 7.26
CA ALA A 99 -11.25 1.39 6.97
C ALA A 99 -11.66 2.25 5.75
N PHE A 100 -12.20 1.60 4.71
CA PHE A 100 -12.75 2.30 3.54
C PHE A 100 -13.93 3.19 3.92
N TRP A 101 -14.86 2.71 4.75
CA TRP A 101 -16.00 3.52 5.18
C TRP A 101 -15.57 4.72 6.02
N ARG A 102 -14.60 4.57 6.92
CA ARG A 102 -14.05 5.73 7.67
C ARG A 102 -13.41 6.75 6.73
N LEU A 103 -12.68 6.30 5.71
CA LEU A 103 -12.12 7.20 4.69
C LEU A 103 -13.21 7.89 3.86
N ILE A 104 -14.23 7.15 3.41
CA ILE A 104 -15.36 7.72 2.67
C ILE A 104 -16.09 8.77 3.52
N SER A 105 -16.36 8.46 4.78
CA SER A 105 -16.97 9.40 5.74
C SER A 105 -16.11 10.66 5.90
N HIS A 106 -14.79 10.51 5.99
CA HIS A 106 -13.86 11.63 6.06
C HIS A 106 -13.86 12.49 4.78
N LEU A 107 -13.88 11.88 3.60
CA LEU A 107 -13.91 12.61 2.31
C LEU A 107 -15.27 13.25 2.03
N SER A 108 -16.34 12.71 2.60
CA SER A 108 -17.70 13.25 2.48
C SER A 108 -18.03 14.25 3.59
N LEU A 109 -17.11 14.47 4.53
CA LEU A 109 -17.33 15.27 5.72
C LEU A 109 -17.58 16.72 5.31
N ASN A 110 -18.68 17.29 5.77
CA ASN A 110 -19.03 18.67 5.48
C ASN A 110 -18.22 19.60 6.39
N HIS A 111 -17.77 20.75 5.88
CA HIS A 111 -16.93 21.69 6.63
C HIS A 111 -17.55 22.10 8.00
N LEU A 112 -18.89 22.04 8.10
CA LEU A 112 -19.64 22.34 9.32
C LEU A 112 -19.27 21.41 10.50
N SER A 113 -18.98 20.13 10.23
CA SER A 113 -18.61 19.15 11.26
C SER A 113 -17.26 19.46 11.92
N LEU A 114 -16.34 20.11 11.20
CA LEU A 114 -15.05 20.57 11.75
C LEU A 114 -15.19 21.86 12.57
N VAL A 115 -16.26 22.62 12.38
CA VAL A 115 -16.46 23.91 13.09
C VAL A 115 -17.24 23.69 14.40
N SER A 116 -18.16 22.73 14.46
CA SER A 116 -18.96 22.45 15.66
C SER A 116 -18.28 21.51 16.66
N GLU A 117 -17.51 20.51 16.17
CA GLU A 117 -16.83 19.47 16.98
C GLU A 117 -15.35 19.36 16.56
N GLY A 118 -14.70 20.50 16.37
CA GLY A 118 -13.40 20.58 15.67
C GLY A 118 -12.28 19.74 16.28
N ARG A 119 -12.25 19.59 17.61
CA ARG A 119 -11.25 18.78 18.31
C ARG A 119 -11.45 17.30 18.03
N GLU A 120 -12.63 16.77 18.34
CA GLU A 120 -12.97 15.36 18.18
C GLU A 120 -12.87 14.94 16.72
N ALA A 121 -13.39 15.79 15.81
CA ALA A 121 -13.29 15.57 14.37
C ALA A 121 -11.82 15.51 13.91
N LEU A 122 -10.97 16.44 14.35
CA LEU A 122 -9.54 16.43 14.01
C LEU A 122 -8.82 15.19 14.56
N GLN A 123 -9.11 14.79 15.79
CA GLN A 123 -8.52 13.60 16.40
C GLN A 123 -8.89 12.33 15.62
N GLU A 124 -10.14 12.18 15.22
CA GLU A 124 -10.58 11.03 14.42
C GLU A 124 -9.96 11.00 13.02
N ILE A 125 -9.81 12.17 12.39
CA ILE A 125 -9.10 12.31 11.11
C ILE A 125 -7.65 11.84 11.27
N LEU A 126 -6.94 12.31 12.29
CA LEU A 126 -5.54 11.91 12.51
C LEU A 126 -5.41 10.42 12.85
N LYS A 127 -6.36 9.86 13.61
CA LYS A 127 -6.42 8.42 13.91
C LYS A 127 -6.60 7.57 12.65
N LEU A 128 -7.28 8.08 11.62
CA LEU A 128 -7.42 7.39 10.34
C LEU A 128 -6.07 7.13 9.66
N TYR A 129 -5.10 8.05 9.82
CA TYR A 129 -3.78 7.95 9.18
C TYR A 129 -2.72 7.28 10.06
N ASN A 130 -3.03 6.93 11.31
CA ASN A 130 -2.10 6.22 12.18
C ASN A 130 -2.11 4.70 11.88
N PHE A 131 -1.47 4.31 10.78
CA PHE A 131 -1.35 2.90 10.38
C PHE A 131 -0.31 2.11 11.18
N SER A 132 0.61 2.82 11.84
CA SER A 132 1.80 2.22 12.46
C SER A 132 1.56 1.50 13.78
N SER A 133 0.33 1.56 14.32
CA SER A 133 -0.05 1.08 15.66
C SER A 133 0.86 1.55 16.81
N GLN A 134 1.72 2.55 16.56
CA GLN A 134 2.64 3.09 17.55
C GLN A 134 1.87 3.87 18.61
N SER A 135 2.04 3.46 19.87
CA SER A 135 1.28 3.99 21.00
C SER A 135 1.58 5.47 21.30
N TYR A 136 2.77 5.98 20.95
CA TYR A 136 3.09 7.38 21.16
C TYR A 136 2.33 8.30 20.19
N ILE A 137 2.10 7.87 18.94
CA ILE A 137 1.33 8.66 17.95
C ILE A 137 -0.10 8.80 18.45
N ALA A 138 -0.70 7.72 18.96
CA ALA A 138 -2.04 7.79 19.55
C ALA A 138 -2.10 8.80 20.70
N LYS A 139 -1.12 8.78 21.61
CA LYS A 139 -1.03 9.75 22.71
C LYS A 139 -0.84 11.19 22.24
N GLN A 140 -0.07 11.41 21.17
CA GLN A 140 0.09 12.74 20.57
C GLN A 140 -1.22 13.26 20.00
N ILE A 141 -2.00 12.40 19.34
CA ILE A 141 -3.32 12.77 18.81
C ILE A 141 -4.29 13.07 19.95
N ASP A 142 -4.35 12.21 20.97
CA ASP A 142 -5.24 12.40 22.13
C ASP A 142 -4.88 13.66 22.95
N GLY A 143 -3.61 14.09 22.89
CA GLY A 143 -3.10 15.29 23.57
C GLY A 143 -3.46 16.63 22.90
N ILE A 144 -4.18 16.63 21.77
CA ILE A 144 -4.70 17.86 21.15
C ILE A 144 -5.78 18.47 22.05
N VAL A 145 -5.61 19.75 22.39
CA VAL A 145 -6.49 20.56 23.25
C VAL A 145 -7.16 21.69 22.49
#